data_AF-A0A7X9GPK8-F1
#
_entry.id   AF-A0A7X9GPK8-F1
#
_cell.length_a   1.000
_cell.length_b   1.000
_cell.length_c   1.000
_cell.angle_alpha   90.00
_cell.angle_beta   90.00
_cell.angle_gamma   90.00
#
_symmetry.space_group_name_H-M   'P 1'
#
loop_
_entity.id
_entity.type
_entity.pdbx_description
1 polymer ?
#
loop_
_entity_poly.entity_id
_entity_poly.type
_entity_poly.pdbx_seq_one_letter_code
_entity_poly.pdbx_strand_id
1 'polypeptide(L)' 'MPKDKKTETSPGSCLPWEKVTEEYGKVTGNEDLLRKQWEELDKFAYLYLWWWVQR' A
#
# COMPACT_ATOMS: atom_id res chain seq x y z
N MET A 1 -14.88 14.36 -12.63
CA MET A 1 -14.23 13.45 -11.64
C MET A 1 -12.77 13.37 -12.04
N PRO A 2 -11.82 13.79 -11.18
CA PRO A 2 -10.42 13.80 -11.55
C PRO A 2 -9.96 12.36 -11.80
N LYS A 3 -9.27 12.17 -12.92
CA LYS A 3 -8.91 10.87 -13.51
C LYS A 3 -8.02 10.08 -12.55
N ASP A 4 -8.54 8.97 -12.02
CA ASP A 4 -7.75 7.94 -11.34
C ASP A 4 -6.61 7.47 -12.26
N LYS A 5 -5.39 7.95 -11.98
CA LYS A 5 -4.18 7.35 -12.53
C LYS A 5 -4.15 5.91 -12.01
N LYS A 6 -4.46 4.95 -12.89
CA LYS A 6 -4.16 3.53 -12.70
C LYS A 6 -2.66 3.41 -12.47
N THR A 7 -2.26 3.43 -11.20
CA THR A 7 -0.96 2.90 -10.82
C THR A 7 -1.09 1.41 -10.94
N GLU A 8 -0.25 0.80 -11.77
CA GLU A 8 -0.06 -0.65 -11.82
C GLU A 8 0.31 -1.12 -10.42
N THR A 9 -0.69 -1.48 -9.62
CA THR A 9 -0.48 -2.11 -8.34
C THR A 9 0.06 -3.50 -8.64
N SER A 10 1.25 -3.79 -8.12
CA SER A 10 1.79 -5.14 -8.23
C SER A 10 0.84 -6.12 -7.53
N PRO A 11 0.62 -7.32 -8.09
CA PRO A 11 -0.22 -8.33 -7.45
C PRO A 11 0.35 -8.64 -6.05
N GLY A 12 -0.50 -8.55 -5.02
CA GLY A 12 -0.11 -8.72 -3.62
C GLY A 12 0.02 -7.41 -2.82
N SER A 13 -0.21 -6.26 -3.44
CA SER A 13 -0.19 -4.95 -2.77
C SER A 13 -1.45 -4.13 -3.08
N CYS A 14 -2.01 -3.47 -2.06
CA CYS A 14 -3.14 -2.55 -2.21
C CYS A 14 -2.66 -1.11 -2.39
N LEU A 15 -1.67 -0.70 -1.60
CA LEU A 15 -1.10 0.64 -1.64
C LEU A 15 0.43 0.58 -1.56
N PRO A 16 1.13 0.76 -2.70
CA PRO A 16 2.59 0.69 -2.73
C PRO A 16 3.21 1.83 -1.92
N TRP A 17 4.36 1.56 -1.31
CA TRP A 17 5.08 2.49 -0.43
C TRP A 17 5.29 3.88 -1.06
N GLU A 18 5.58 3.94 -2.36
CA GLU A 18 5.78 5.19 -3.10
C GLU A 18 4.59 6.14 -2.99
N LYS A 19 3.36 5.62 -3.07
CA LYS A 19 2.14 6.42 -2.90
C LYS A 19 1.97 6.91 -1.46
N VAL A 20 2.31 6.07 -0.49
CA VAL A 20 2.23 6.43 0.93
C VAL A 20 3.17 7.60 1.22
N THR A 21 4.40 7.55 0.70
CA THR A 21 5.36 8.64 0.87
C THR A 21 4.95 9.91 0.11
N GLU A 22 4.28 9.79 -1.03
CA GLU A 22 3.70 10.92 -1.76
C GLU A 22 2.56 11.59 -0.98
N GLU A 23 1.65 10.81 -0.40
CA GLU A 23 0.48 11.33 0.33
C GLU A 23 0.79 11.80 1.75
N TYR A 24 1.59 11.05 2.51
CA TYR A 24 1.87 11.31 3.92
C TYR A 24 3.14 12.15 4.15
N GLY A 25 3.98 12.32 3.12
CA GLY A 25 5.20 13.11 3.19
C GLY A 25 6.41 12.37 3.78
N LYS A 26 7.45 13.13 4.12
CA LYS A 26 8.73 12.56 4.59
C LYS A 26 8.62 11.90 5.96
N VAL A 27 9.19 10.70 6.06
CA VAL A 27 9.29 9.94 7.30
C VAL A 27 10.33 10.58 8.23
N THR A 28 9.93 10.91 9.47
CA THR A 28 10.79 11.56 10.48
C THR A 28 11.60 10.57 11.34
N GLY A 29 11.83 9.35 10.84
CA GLY A 29 12.46 8.24 11.58
C GLY A 29 13.14 7.22 10.66
N ASN A 30 13.24 5.96 11.11
CA ASN A 30 13.83 4.90 10.30
C ASN A 30 12.89 4.45 9.17
N GLU A 31 13.12 5.00 7.98
CA GLU A 31 12.31 4.73 6.79
C GLU A 31 12.30 3.24 6.39
N ASP A 32 13.42 2.52 6.55
CA ASP A 32 13.50 1.10 6.17
C ASP A 32 12.59 0.23 7.04
N LEU A 33 12.54 0.51 8.36
CA LEU A 33 11.67 -0.18 9.30
C LEU A 33 10.19 0.12 8.98
N LEU A 34 9.87 1.38 8.72
CA LEU A 34 8.50 1.80 8.43
C LEU A 34 8.01 1.20 7.12
N ARG A 35 8.85 1.22 6.08
CA ARG A 35 8.57 0.58 4.79
C ARG A 35 8.28 -0.92 4.95
N LYS A 36 9.15 -1.65 5.67
CA LYS A 36 8.94 -3.09 5.91
C LYS A 36 7.62 -3.37 6.61
N GLN A 37 7.34 -2.62 7.68
CA GLN A 37 6.10 -2.79 8.43
C GLN A 37 4.87 -2.47 7.56
N TRP A 38 4.97 -1.43 6.74
CA TRP A 38 3.93 -1.06 5.78
C TRP A 38 3.68 -2.16 4.75
N GLU A 39 4.73 -2.66 4.09
CA GLU A 39 4.62 -3.73 3.10
C GLU A 39 4.06 -5.03 3.68
N GLU A 40 4.38 -5.36 4.94
CA GLU A 40 3.75 -6.49 5.63
C GLU A 40 2.25 -6.26 5.88
N LEU A 41 1.87 -5.09 6.41
CA LEU A 41 0.47 -4.73 6.65
C LEU A 41 -0.34 -4.72 5.35
N ASP A 42 0.22 -4.18 4.28
CA ASP A 42 -0.42 -4.08 2.98
C ASP A 42 -0.70 -5.46 2.37
N LYS A 43 0.22 -6.42 2.52
CA LYS A 43 -0.02 -7.82 2.12
C LYS A 43 -1.18 -8.44 2.90
N PHE A 44 -1.25 -8.23 4.21
CA PHE A 44 -2.38 -8.72 5.01
C PHE A 44 -3.70 -8.06 4.59
N ALA A 45 -3.70 -6.75 4.33
CA ALA A 45 -4.85 -6.02 3.83
C ALA A 45 -5.31 -6.56 2.47
N TYR A 46 -4.39 -6.81 1.54
CA TYR A 46 -4.66 -7.41 0.23
C TYR A 46 -5.34 -8.78 0.39
N LEU A 47 -4.77 -9.67 1.19
CA LEU A 47 -5.35 -10.99 1.46
C LEU A 47 -6.74 -10.89 2.10
N TYR A 48 -6.90 -9.98 3.06
CA TYR A 48 -8.19 -9.73 3.70
C TYR A 48 -9.25 -9.27 2.70
N LEU A 49 -8.93 -8.32 1.82
CA LEU A 49 -9.86 -7.85 0.79
C LEU A 49 -10.25 -8.98 -0.18
N TRP A 50 -9.30 -9.82 -0.59
CA TRP A 50 -9.62 -11.00 -1.42
C TRP A 50 -10.45 -12.04 -0.68
N TRP A 51 -10.26 -12.20 0.62
CA TRP A 51 -11.10 -13.05 1.46
C TRP A 51 -12.56 -12.55 1.50
N TRP A 52 -12.79 -11.24 1.45
CA TRP A 52 -14.14 -10.68 1.36
C TRP A 52 -14.81 -10.88 -0.01
N VAL A 53 -14.06 -10.82 -1.11
CA VAL A 53 -14.61 -10.96 -2.47
C VAL A 53 -15.08 -12.39 -2.78
N GLN A 54 -14.45 -13.41 -2.19
CA GLN A 54 -14.79 -14.81 -2.43
C GLN A 54 -15.97 -15.34 -1.60
N ARG A 55 -16.66 -14.47 -0.85
CA ARG A 55 -17.81 -14.81 -0.01
C ARG A 55 -19.14 -14.74 -0.75
#